data_AF-A9B3G5-F1
#
_entry.id   AF-A9B3G5-F1
#
_cell.length_a   1.000
_cell.length_b   1.000
_cell.length_c   1.000
_cell.angle_alpha   90.00
_cell.angle_beta   90.00
_cell.angle_gamma   90.00
#
_symmetry.space_group_name_H-M   'P 1'
#
loop_
_entity.id
_entity.type
_entity.pdbx_description
1 polymer ?
#
loop_
_entity_poly.entity_id
_entity_poly.type
_entity_poly.pdbx_seq_one_letter_code
_entity_poly.pdbx_strand_id
1 'polypeptide(L)'
;MFGPVGRLGLVHKHNQLPLALEHTLSYIIQSVDVDICAGVECMVMQQVVEQSLTIQQMAEITGLSAHTLRYYERAGLLHDLVDRNQQNGYRSYTQRHINWIHFIKCLRATGMPIRDIRRYTELLHQGDHTVRDRLNLLKAHRLRVEQQLTEVQQHLEAVKRKISYYETLD
;
A
#
# COMPACT_ATOMS: atom_id res chain seq x y z
N MET A 1 64.61 17.10 32.75
CA MET A 1 65.00 15.69 32.51
C MET A 1 64.08 15.16 31.43
N PHE A 2 64.53 15.23 30.17
CA PHE A 2 63.80 14.68 29.02
C PHE A 2 64.30 13.26 28.78
N GLY A 3 63.35 12.34 28.61
CA GLY A 3 63.53 11.08 27.90
C GLY A 3 62.89 9.86 28.57
N PRO A 4 62.68 8.75 27.85
CA PRO A 4 62.34 8.70 26.42
C PRO A 4 61.44 7.50 26.02
N VAL A 5 61.15 7.44 24.71
CA VAL A 5 60.82 6.27 23.85
C VAL A 5 59.50 5.51 24.06
N GLY A 6 58.79 5.33 22.94
CA GLY A 6 57.79 4.27 22.81
C GLY A 6 56.93 4.35 21.55
N ARG A 7 57.48 4.66 20.38
CA ARG A 7 56.75 4.60 19.10
C ARG A 7 57.27 3.41 18.30
N LEU A 8 56.54 2.30 18.35
CA LEU A 8 56.75 1.09 17.56
C LEU A 8 55.39 0.40 17.37
N GLY A 9 55.15 -0.11 16.16
CA GLY A 9 54.18 -1.19 15.96
C GLY A 9 52.99 -0.87 15.08
N LEU A 10 53.21 -0.98 13.77
CA LEU A 10 52.20 -1.35 12.76
C LEU A 10 51.20 -2.39 13.28
N VAL A 11 49.91 -2.15 13.11
CA VAL A 11 49.00 -3.19 12.60
C VAL A 11 47.95 -2.52 11.71
N HIS A 12 48.12 -2.67 10.40
CA HIS A 12 47.01 -2.66 9.46
C HIS A 12 46.04 -3.77 9.88
N LYS A 13 44.96 -3.43 10.58
CA LYS A 13 43.77 -4.27 10.59
C LYS A 13 42.79 -3.67 9.59
N HIS A 14 42.86 -4.18 8.37
CA HIS A 14 41.66 -4.30 7.55
C HIS A 14 40.61 -4.97 8.44
N ASN A 15 39.68 -4.18 8.97
CA ASN A 15 38.46 -4.70 9.55
C ASN A 15 37.57 -5.10 8.38
N GLN A 16 37.96 -6.18 7.70
CA GLN A 16 37.03 -6.99 6.94
C GLN A 16 36.06 -7.57 7.97
N LEU A 17 34.91 -6.89 8.14
CA LEU A 17 33.77 -7.53 8.77
C LEU A 17 33.45 -8.80 7.95
N PRO A 18 33.24 -9.95 8.61
CA PRO A 18 32.89 -11.18 7.91
C PRO A 18 31.54 -11.01 7.20
N LEU A 19 31.55 -11.33 5.91
CA LEU A 19 30.41 -11.42 4.97
C LEU A 19 29.39 -12.52 5.36
N ALA A 20 29.06 -12.64 6.65
CA ALA A 20 28.18 -13.67 7.20
C ALA A 20 27.04 -13.09 8.06
N LEU A 21 26.66 -11.83 7.82
CA LEU A 21 25.51 -11.18 8.48
C LEU A 21 24.57 -10.44 7.51
N GLU A 22 24.67 -10.66 6.21
CA GLU A 22 23.69 -10.15 5.24
C GLU A 22 22.68 -11.21 4.79
N HIS A 23 22.87 -12.49 5.16
CA HIS A 23 22.01 -13.59 4.73
C HIS A 23 21.02 -14.11 5.77
N THR A 24 21.00 -13.59 6.99
CA THR A 24 20.04 -14.00 8.03
C THR A 24 18.74 -13.18 8.03
N LEU A 25 18.74 -11.95 7.48
CA LEU A 25 17.51 -11.17 7.32
C LEU A 25 16.64 -11.65 6.13
N SER A 26 17.22 -12.43 5.21
CA SER A 26 16.45 -13.05 4.11
C SER A 26 15.63 -14.26 4.56
N TYR A 27 15.95 -14.89 5.70
CA TYR A 27 15.34 -16.17 6.09
C TYR A 27 14.11 -16.05 7.01
N ILE A 28 13.93 -14.93 7.72
CA ILE A 28 12.80 -14.75 8.66
C ILE A 28 11.48 -14.39 7.94
N ILE A 29 11.54 -13.99 6.66
CA ILE A 29 10.35 -13.60 5.89
C ILE A 29 9.59 -14.83 5.32
N GLN A 30 10.15 -16.04 5.38
CA GLN A 30 9.54 -17.23 4.76
C GLN A 30 8.74 -18.15 5.71
N SER A 31 8.45 -17.73 6.96
CA SER A 31 7.89 -18.65 7.97
C SER A 31 6.69 -18.11 8.74
N VAL A 32 5.86 -17.26 8.12
CA VAL A 32 4.53 -16.95 8.67
C VAL A 32 3.49 -17.56 7.74
N ASP A 33 2.85 -18.63 8.22
CA ASP A 33 1.82 -19.40 7.53
C ASP A 33 0.74 -18.47 6.94
N VAL A 34 0.74 -18.38 5.60
CA VAL A 34 -0.27 -17.71 4.79
C VAL A 34 -1.39 -18.71 4.55
N ASP A 35 -2.39 -18.68 5.41
CA ASP A 35 -3.72 -19.25 5.13
C ASP A 35 -4.80 -18.45 5.87
N ILE A 36 -4.98 -17.18 5.46
CA ILE A 36 -6.17 -16.38 5.79
C ILE A 36 -6.64 -15.62 4.54
N CYS A 37 -7.57 -16.27 3.82
CA CYS A 37 -8.65 -15.71 2.99
C CYS A 37 -8.30 -14.71 1.87
N ALA A 38 -8.09 -15.23 0.64
CA ALA A 38 -8.67 -14.82 -0.66
C ALA A 38 -9.04 -13.33 -0.97
N GLY A 39 -8.38 -12.33 -0.41
CA GLY A 39 -8.73 -10.91 -0.64
C GLY A 39 -7.57 -9.92 -0.70
N VAL A 40 -6.32 -10.39 -0.61
CA VAL A 40 -5.12 -9.54 -0.51
C VAL A 40 -4.02 -9.96 -1.51
N GLU A 41 -4.37 -10.58 -2.64
CA GLU A 41 -3.43 -10.76 -3.75
C GLU A 41 -3.23 -9.45 -4.55
N CYS A 42 -2.81 -8.39 -3.88
CA CYS A 42 -2.45 -7.14 -4.57
C CYS A 42 -1.11 -6.56 -4.12
N MET A 43 -0.32 -7.31 -3.35
CA MET A 43 1.00 -6.86 -2.91
C MET A 43 2.08 -7.88 -3.26
N VAL A 44 2.21 -8.20 -4.55
CA VAL A 44 3.46 -8.21 -5.35
C VAL A 44 3.05 -8.40 -6.82
N MET A 45 2.88 -7.30 -7.56
CA MET A 45 2.98 -7.33 -9.03
C MET A 45 4.23 -6.53 -9.41
N GLN A 46 5.37 -7.19 -9.26
CA GLN A 46 6.66 -6.64 -9.69
C GLN A 46 6.86 -6.93 -11.17
N GLN A 47 6.23 -6.10 -12.02
CA GLN A 47 6.76 -5.78 -13.34
C GLN A 47 6.54 -4.27 -13.56
N VAL A 48 7.64 -3.56 -13.79
CA VAL A 48 7.60 -2.15 -14.18
C VAL A 48 7.05 -2.10 -15.61
N VAL A 49 5.75 -1.90 -15.75
CA VAL A 49 5.15 -1.58 -17.05
C VAL A 49 5.45 -0.10 -17.33
N GLU A 50 6.54 0.15 -18.05
CA GLU A 50 6.90 1.48 -18.60
C GLU A 50 6.01 1.90 -19.79
N GLN A 51 4.99 1.10 -20.13
CA GLN A 51 4.09 1.37 -21.25
C GLN A 51 2.80 2.04 -20.79
N SER A 52 2.39 3.08 -21.53
CA SER A 52 1.09 3.72 -21.35
C SER A 52 -0.04 2.74 -21.63
N LEU A 53 -0.90 2.49 -20.65
CA LEU A 53 -2.06 1.62 -20.72
C LEU A 53 -3.28 2.39 -21.24
N THR A 54 -4.16 1.69 -21.95
CA THR A 54 -5.48 2.18 -22.33
C THR A 54 -6.48 2.02 -21.18
N ILE A 55 -7.64 2.68 -21.26
CA ILE A 55 -8.71 2.53 -20.26
C ILE A 55 -9.26 1.10 -20.18
N GLN A 56 -9.21 0.35 -21.28
CA GLN A 56 -9.65 -1.05 -21.31
C GLN A 56 -8.67 -1.95 -20.54
N GLN A 57 -7.37 -1.80 -20.81
CA GLN A 57 -6.33 -2.52 -20.06
C GLN A 57 -6.36 -2.16 -18.57
N MET A 58 -6.56 -0.88 -18.24
CA MET A 58 -6.75 -0.46 -16.84
C MET A 58 -7.97 -1.09 -16.20
N ALA A 59 -9.08 -1.20 -16.93
CA ALA A 59 -10.31 -1.84 -16.44
C ALA A 59 -10.07 -3.32 -16.12
N GLU A 60 -9.35 -4.03 -16.99
CA GLU A 60 -8.99 -5.43 -16.80
C GLU A 60 -8.07 -5.61 -15.58
N ILE A 61 -6.96 -4.86 -15.50
CA ILE A 61 -5.97 -4.97 -14.42
C ILE A 61 -6.58 -4.60 -13.07
N THR A 62 -7.35 -3.52 -13.00
CA THR A 62 -7.91 -3.02 -11.74
C THR A 62 -9.23 -3.70 -11.37
N GLY A 63 -9.82 -4.51 -12.26
CA GLY A 63 -11.15 -5.10 -12.09
C GLY A 63 -12.28 -4.08 -11.98
N LEU A 64 -12.07 -2.86 -12.48
CA LEU A 64 -13.09 -1.80 -12.50
C LEU A 64 -13.69 -1.68 -13.90
N SER A 65 -14.97 -1.32 -14.00
CA SER A 65 -15.53 -0.98 -15.31
C SER A 65 -14.88 0.29 -15.87
N ALA A 66 -14.79 0.40 -17.20
CA ALA A 66 -14.37 1.63 -17.85
C ALA A 66 -15.26 2.83 -17.47
N HIS A 67 -16.55 2.59 -17.17
CA HIS A 67 -17.46 3.62 -16.67
C HIS A 67 -17.04 4.12 -15.28
N THR A 68 -16.64 3.22 -14.37
CA THR A 68 -16.14 3.57 -13.03
C THR A 68 -14.83 4.36 -13.11
N LEU A 69 -13.90 3.96 -13.99
CA LEU A 69 -12.66 4.70 -14.22
C LEU A 69 -12.94 6.12 -14.72
N ARG A 70 -13.82 6.27 -15.72
CA ARG A 70 -14.27 7.60 -16.20
C ARG A 70 -14.96 8.42 -15.11
N TYR A 71 -15.72 7.77 -14.24
CA TYR A 71 -16.32 8.43 -13.09
C TYR A 71 -15.25 8.94 -12.12
N TYR A 72 -14.21 8.15 -11.81
CA TYR A 72 -13.11 8.58 -10.95
C TYR A 72 -12.34 9.77 -11.53
N GLU A 73 -12.10 9.79 -12.84
CA GLU A 73 -11.53 10.95 -13.52
C GLU A 73 -12.39 12.20 -13.36
N ARG A 74 -13.69 12.10 -13.67
CA ARG A 74 -14.64 13.23 -13.52
C ARG A 74 -14.78 13.69 -12.08
N ALA A 75 -14.63 12.78 -11.12
CA ALA A 75 -14.72 13.07 -9.69
C ALA A 75 -13.45 13.73 -9.13
N GLY A 76 -12.41 13.94 -9.95
CA GLY A 76 -11.14 14.54 -9.53
C GLY A 76 -10.22 13.59 -8.77
N LEU A 77 -10.47 12.28 -8.85
CA LEU A 77 -9.70 11.28 -8.12
C LEU A 77 -8.44 10.85 -8.85
N LEU A 78 -8.38 11.02 -10.18
CA LEU A 78 -7.26 10.59 -11.03
C LEU A 78 -6.60 11.77 -11.79
N HIS A 79 -7.02 13.00 -11.50
CA HIS A 79 -6.93 14.14 -12.43
C HIS A 79 -5.51 14.55 -12.84
N ASP A 80 -4.51 14.34 -11.99
CA ASP A 80 -3.13 14.80 -12.25
C ASP A 80 -2.16 13.68 -12.66
N LEU A 81 -2.68 12.46 -12.90
CA LEU A 81 -1.85 11.34 -13.33
C LEU A 81 -2.02 11.03 -14.81
N VAL A 82 -3.21 11.27 -15.39
CA VAL A 82 -3.56 10.77 -16.72
C VAL A 82 -3.10 11.73 -17.81
N ASP A 83 -1.89 11.52 -18.31
CA ASP A 83 -1.41 12.21 -19.49
C ASP A 83 -2.25 11.83 -20.72
N ARG A 84 -2.58 12.82 -21.54
CA ARG A 84 -3.05 12.55 -22.91
C ARG A 84 -1.82 12.29 -23.76
N ASN A 85 -1.76 11.12 -24.38
CA ASN A 85 -0.66 10.78 -25.25
C ASN A 85 -0.63 11.76 -26.43
N GLN A 86 0.51 12.44 -26.59
CA GLN A 86 0.68 13.58 -27.50
C GLN A 86 0.51 13.19 -28.98
N GLN A 87 0.67 11.91 -29.32
CA GLN A 87 0.61 11.41 -30.69
C GLN A 87 -0.81 11.04 -31.16
N ASN A 88 -1.71 10.69 -30.24
CA ASN A 88 -3.02 10.14 -30.61
C ASN A 88 -4.19 10.72 -29.79
N GLY A 89 -3.92 11.60 -28.82
CA GLY A 89 -4.92 12.27 -28.00
C GLY A 89 -5.65 11.37 -26.99
N TYR A 90 -5.31 10.07 -26.93
CA TYR A 90 -5.93 9.12 -26.01
C TYR A 90 -5.33 9.22 -24.61
N ARG A 91 -6.15 8.87 -23.60
CA ARG A 91 -5.72 8.79 -22.21
C ARG A 91 -4.71 7.67 -22.03
N SER A 92 -3.58 7.99 -21.41
CA SER A 92 -2.47 7.10 -21.12
C SER A 92 -2.39 6.92 -19.61
N TYR A 93 -2.51 5.68 -19.14
CA TYR A 93 -2.32 5.33 -17.73
C TYR A 93 -0.97 4.64 -17.54
N THR A 94 -0.43 4.70 -16.34
CA THR A 94 0.89 4.16 -15.98
C THR A 94 0.76 3.26 -14.75
N GLN A 95 1.81 2.54 -14.38
CA GLN A 95 1.80 1.72 -13.16
C GLN A 95 1.46 2.53 -11.89
N ARG A 96 1.87 3.81 -11.82
CA ARG A 96 1.47 4.70 -10.71
C ARG A 96 -0.04 4.84 -10.58
N HIS A 97 -0.76 4.85 -11.70
CA HIS A 97 -2.22 4.89 -11.69
C HIS A 97 -2.85 3.61 -11.17
N ILE A 98 -2.27 2.46 -11.51
CA ILE A 98 -2.75 1.16 -11.02
C ILE A 98 -2.67 1.17 -9.50
N ASN A 99 -1.50 1.46 -8.94
CA ASN A 99 -1.29 1.52 -7.49
C ASN A 99 -2.24 2.52 -6.82
N TRP A 100 -2.43 3.68 -7.45
CA TRP A 100 -3.34 4.72 -6.97
C TRP A 100 -4.81 4.27 -6.98
N ILE A 101 -5.25 3.58 -8.03
CA ILE A 101 -6.61 3.02 -8.12
C ILE A 101 -6.82 1.92 -7.08
N HIS A 102 -5.84 1.05 -6.85
CA HIS A 102 -5.92 0.05 -5.78
C HIS A 102 -6.05 0.72 -4.41
N PHE A 103 -5.32 1.80 -4.17
CA PHE A 103 -5.45 2.58 -2.95
C PHE A 103 -6.86 3.19 -2.80
N ILE A 104 -7.40 3.82 -3.85
CA ILE A 104 -8.79 4.33 -3.85
C ILE A 104 -9.79 3.19 -3.57
N LYS A 105 -9.62 2.03 -4.22
CA LYS A 105 -10.48 0.86 -4.00
C LYS A 105 -10.46 0.42 -2.54
N CYS A 106 -9.28 0.35 -1.93
CA CYS A 106 -9.12 0.00 -0.52
C CYS A 106 -9.87 1.00 0.37
N LEU A 107 -9.62 2.31 0.22
CA LEU A 107 -10.32 3.35 0.99
C LEU A 107 -11.84 3.30 0.83
N ARG A 108 -12.33 3.03 -0.39
CA ARG A 108 -13.77 2.88 -0.65
C ARG A 108 -14.35 1.65 0.03
N ALA A 109 -13.67 0.51 -0.05
CA ALA A 109 -14.11 -0.74 0.55
C ALA A 109 -14.19 -0.66 2.08
N THR A 110 -13.29 0.11 2.70
CA THR A 110 -13.28 0.39 4.14
C THR A 110 -14.19 1.56 4.54
N GLY A 111 -15.09 1.99 3.66
CA GLY A 111 -16.13 2.97 4.00
C GLY A 111 -15.68 4.43 4.00
N MET A 112 -14.55 4.79 3.38
CA MET A 112 -14.24 6.20 3.13
C MET A 112 -15.18 6.77 2.05
N PRO A 113 -15.89 7.88 2.33
CA PRO A 113 -16.74 8.51 1.34
C PRO A 113 -15.87 9.19 0.27
N ILE A 114 -16.38 9.24 -0.97
CA ILE A 114 -15.66 9.83 -2.13
C ILE A 114 -15.25 11.27 -1.87
N ARG A 115 -16.02 12.04 -1.10
CA ARG A 115 -15.69 13.41 -0.71
C ARG A 115 -14.36 13.50 0.06
N ASP A 116 -14.08 12.54 0.94
CA ASP A 116 -12.86 12.55 1.77
C ASP A 116 -11.67 12.09 0.94
N ILE A 117 -11.88 11.13 0.03
CA ILE A 117 -10.84 10.72 -0.93
C ILE A 117 -10.49 11.89 -1.86
N ARG A 118 -11.48 12.65 -2.33
CA ARG A 118 -11.25 13.88 -3.11
C ARG A 118 -10.47 14.92 -2.30
N ARG A 119 -10.82 15.14 -1.04
CA ARG A 119 -10.04 16.02 -0.16
C ARG A 119 -8.59 15.56 -0.07
N TYR A 120 -8.34 14.26 0.02
CA TYR A 120 -6.98 13.72 0.01
C TYR A 120 -6.26 13.98 -1.32
N THR A 121 -6.94 13.87 -2.47
CA THR A 121 -6.34 14.21 -3.78
C THR A 121 -6.05 15.69 -3.91
N GLU A 122 -6.94 16.56 -3.46
CA GLU A 122 -6.72 18.01 -3.41
C GLU A 122 -5.48 18.39 -2.58
N LEU A 123 -5.29 17.74 -1.43
CA LEU A 123 -4.09 17.93 -0.60
C LEU A 123 -2.83 17.43 -1.31
N LEU A 124 -2.89 16.30 -2.02
CA LEU A 124 -1.77 15.80 -2.82
C LEU A 124 -1.33 16.83 -3.87
N HIS A 125 -2.28 17.45 -4.58
CA HIS A 125 -1.99 18.43 -5.63
C HIS A 125 -1.38 19.73 -5.10
N GLN A 126 -1.68 20.11 -3.86
CA GLN A 126 -1.04 21.25 -3.19
C GLN A 126 0.45 21.02 -2.89
N GLY A 127 0.91 19.76 -2.90
CA GLY A 127 2.33 19.40 -2.76
C GLY A 127 2.75 19.06 -1.33
N ASP A 128 4.04 19.16 -1.05
CA ASP A 128 4.65 18.53 0.14
C ASP A 128 4.32 19.23 1.47
N HIS A 129 3.91 20.50 1.43
CA HIS A 129 3.51 21.20 2.66
C HIS A 129 2.25 20.62 3.32
N THR A 130 1.44 19.85 2.57
CA THR A 130 0.21 19.20 3.08
C THR A 130 0.43 17.78 3.62
N VAL A 131 1.68 17.27 3.66
CA VAL A 131 1.98 15.90 4.12
C VAL A 131 1.36 15.62 5.49
N ARG A 132 1.38 16.61 6.39
CA ARG A 132 0.78 16.47 7.73
C ARG A 132 -0.73 16.29 7.67
N ASP A 133 -1.43 17.04 6.83
CA ASP A 133 -2.88 16.95 6.69
C ASP A 133 -3.30 15.64 6.03
N ARG A 134 -2.55 15.19 5.02
CA ARG A 134 -2.72 13.87 4.40
C ARG A 134 -2.56 12.75 5.42
N LEU A 135 -1.50 12.81 6.23
CA LEU A 135 -1.24 11.84 7.29
C LEU A 135 -2.37 11.82 8.32
N ASN A 136 -2.86 12.99 8.74
CA ASN A 136 -3.94 13.10 9.72
C ASN A 136 -5.25 12.49 9.18
N LEU A 137 -5.58 12.74 7.90
CA LEU A 137 -6.74 12.15 7.24
C LEU A 137 -6.68 10.62 7.24
N LEU A 138 -5.52 10.06 6.87
CA LEU A 138 -5.32 8.60 6.85
C LEU A 138 -5.31 8.00 8.26
N LYS A 139 -4.72 8.67 9.25
CA LYS A 139 -4.77 8.23 10.66
C LYS A 139 -6.20 8.20 11.19
N ALA A 140 -6.99 9.23 10.90
CA ALA A 140 -8.40 9.28 11.30
C ALA A 140 -9.21 8.17 10.62
N HIS A 141 -8.92 7.85 9.36
CA HIS A 141 -9.54 6.72 8.69
C HIS A 141 -9.13 5.37 9.29
N ARG A 142 -7.84 5.15 9.53
CA ARG A 142 -7.32 3.93 10.18
C ARG A 142 -8.05 3.64 11.48
N LEU A 143 -8.20 4.65 12.35
CA LEU A 143 -8.92 4.49 13.62
C LEU A 143 -10.38 4.04 13.41
N ARG A 144 -11.09 4.58 12.41
CA ARG A 144 -12.45 4.14 12.08
C ARG A 144 -12.49 2.68 11.61
N VAL A 145 -11.53 2.27 10.79
CA VAL A 145 -11.45 0.88 10.31
C VAL A 145 -11.13 -0.09 11.45
N GLU A 146 -10.23 0.29 12.36
CA GLU A 146 -9.90 -0.52 13.54
C GLU A 146 -11.12 -0.70 14.48
N GLN A 147 -11.93 0.36 14.63
CA GLN A 147 -13.20 0.27 15.36
C GLN A 147 -14.18 -0.70 14.66
N GLN A 148 -14.36 -0.58 13.35
CA GLN A 148 -15.22 -1.48 12.58
C GLN A 148 -14.76 -2.94 12.65
N LEU A 149 -13.45 -3.19 12.60
CA LEU A 149 -12.90 -4.53 12.74
C LEU A 149 -13.26 -5.14 14.10
N THR A 150 -13.14 -4.34 15.16
CA THR A 150 -13.50 -4.76 16.53
C THR A 150 -15.00 -5.11 16.62
N GLU A 151 -15.87 -4.27 16.06
CA GLU A 151 -17.33 -4.51 16.04
C GLU A 151 -17.69 -5.78 15.27
N VAL A 152 -17.11 -5.97 14.07
CA VAL A 152 -17.35 -7.16 13.24
C VAL A 152 -16.86 -8.42 13.95
N GLN A 153 -15.72 -8.38 14.63
CA GLN A 153 -15.23 -9.51 15.43
C GLN A 153 -16.21 -9.86 16.57
N GLN A 154 -16.74 -8.86 17.28
CA GLN A 154 -17.74 -9.10 18.34
C GLN A 154 -19.03 -9.73 17.78
N HIS A 155 -19.50 -9.26 16.63
CA HIS A 155 -20.67 -9.85 15.96
C HIS A 155 -20.40 -11.29 15.51
N LEU A 156 -19.22 -11.56 14.95
CA LEU A 156 -18.82 -12.91 14.56
C LEU A 156 -18.81 -13.87 15.76
N GLU A 157 -18.31 -13.46 16.91
CA GLU A 157 -18.33 -14.28 18.12
C GLU A 157 -19.75 -14.59 18.60
N ALA A 158 -20.70 -13.66 18.45
CA ALA A 158 -22.09 -13.94 18.76
C ALA A 158 -22.68 -15.01 17.83
N VAL A 159 -22.37 -14.95 16.53
CA VAL A 159 -22.80 -15.96 15.54
C VAL A 159 -22.17 -17.32 15.85
N LYS A 160 -20.86 -17.36 16.13
CA LYS A 160 -20.15 -18.62 16.49
C LYS A 160 -20.76 -19.30 17.72
N ARG A 161 -21.08 -18.53 18.77
CA ARG A 161 -21.78 -19.09 19.95
C ARG A 161 -23.12 -19.73 19.57
N LYS A 162 -23.86 -19.10 18.65
CA LYS A 162 -25.16 -19.63 18.21
C LYS A 162 -25.02 -20.89 17.36
N ILE A 163 -24.01 -20.95 16.50
CA ILE A 163 -23.65 -22.15 15.73
C ILE A 163 -23.29 -23.29 16.69
N SER A 164 -22.36 -23.06 17.61
CA SER A 164 -21.93 -24.07 18.59
C SER A 164 -23.09 -24.61 19.43
N TYR A 165 -24.03 -23.76 19.81
CA TYR A 165 -25.25 -24.22 20.49
C TYR A 165 -26.05 -25.21 19.65
N TYR A 166 -26.24 -24.95 18.35
CA TYR A 166 -26.99 -25.86 17.48
C TYR A 166 -26.22 -27.16 17.20
N GLU A 167 -24.89 -27.10 17.06
CA GLU A 167 -24.05 -28.30 16.91
C GLU A 167 -24.11 -29.24 18.13
N THR A 168 -24.50 -28.75 19.31
CA THR A 168 -24.71 -29.61 20.50
C THR A 168 -26.07 -30.31 20.54
N LEU A 169 -26.99 -29.94 19.65
CA LEU A 169 -28.35 -30.51 19.58
C LEU A 169 -28.49 -31.60 18.50
N ASP A 170 -27.51 -31.70 17.60
CA ASP A 170 -27.39 -32.76 16.58
C ASP A 170 -26.65 -33.98 17.13
#